data_AF-A0A849VKB6-F1
#
_entry.id   AF-A0A849VKB6-F1
#
_cell.length_a   1.000
_cell.length_b   1.000
_cell.length_c   1.000
_cell.angle_alpha   90.00
_cell.angle_beta   90.00
_cell.angle_gamma   90.00
#
_symmetry.space_group_name_H-M   'P 1'
#
loop_
_entity.id
_entity.type
_entity.pdbx_description
1 polymer ?
#
loop_
_entity_poly.entity_id
_entity_poly.type
_entity_poly.pdbx_seq_one_letter_code
_entity_poly.pdbx_strand_id
1 'polypeptide(L)'
;MNTYHFGHIFKKMALPLVASLTALPTFAGPSEWFDANSNFATLDSGASQVRFSVQYPQLGGGNCGIGIALNGFNSHEYYYKQLLEHIDVKSIYLTDQGTYELLPTSVSRDGILYAFNYFNQYYMTFVTISTKDGSTFGEVFERLPTINNIHAITGAVTCQQLDDAKQN
;
A
#
# COMPACT_ATOMS: atom_id res chain seq x y z
N MET A 1 7.60 -81.82 -3.67
CA MET A 1 6.90 -81.22 -2.51
C MET A 1 7.22 -79.74 -2.49
N ASN A 2 6.19 -78.91 -2.67
CA ASN A 2 6.18 -77.46 -2.52
C ASN A 2 6.73 -77.04 -1.14
N THR A 3 7.41 -75.88 -1.06
CA THR A 3 6.81 -74.64 -0.52
C THR A 3 7.75 -73.42 -0.59
N TYR A 4 7.34 -72.46 -1.43
CA TYR A 4 7.31 -70.99 -1.31
C TYR A 4 8.43 -70.18 -0.62
N HIS A 5 9.07 -69.35 -1.46
CA HIS A 5 9.63 -68.03 -1.11
C HIS A 5 8.56 -67.10 -0.52
N PHE A 6 8.89 -66.39 0.57
CA PHE A 6 8.15 -65.20 1.00
C PHE A 6 9.13 -64.04 1.21
N GLY A 7 9.20 -63.15 0.22
CA GLY A 7 9.83 -61.85 0.36
C GLY A 7 8.82 -60.87 0.96
N HIS A 8 9.12 -60.33 2.15
CA HIS A 8 8.38 -59.21 2.69
C HIS A 8 9.05 -57.90 2.26
N ILE A 9 8.49 -57.29 1.21
CA ILE A 9 8.77 -55.92 0.82
C ILE A 9 8.13 -55.00 1.87
N PHE A 10 8.94 -54.43 2.75
CA PHE A 10 8.52 -53.34 3.63
C PHE A 10 8.21 -52.10 2.78
N LYS A 11 6.93 -51.89 2.46
CA LYS A 11 6.42 -50.61 1.96
C LYS A 11 6.52 -49.58 3.09
N LYS A 12 7.56 -48.74 3.07
CA LYS A 12 7.62 -47.51 3.86
C LYS A 12 6.49 -46.60 3.36
N MET A 13 5.40 -46.50 4.11
CA MET A 13 4.42 -45.43 3.92
C MET A 13 5.08 -44.12 4.35
N ALA A 14 5.54 -43.33 3.38
CA ALA A 14 5.88 -41.94 3.62
C ALA A 14 4.54 -41.20 3.81
N LEU A 15 4.24 -40.78 5.03
CA LEU A 15 3.22 -39.75 5.25
C LEU A 15 3.67 -38.49 4.51
N PRO A 16 2.83 -37.88 3.66
CA PRO A 16 3.11 -36.55 3.18
C PRO A 16 2.99 -35.61 4.39
N LEU A 17 4.12 -35.08 4.85
CA LEU A 17 4.14 -33.94 5.74
C LEU A 17 3.52 -32.79 4.93
N VAL A 18 2.24 -32.51 5.17
CA VAL A 18 1.62 -31.25 4.71
C VAL A 18 2.31 -30.18 5.55
N ALA A 19 3.40 -29.65 5.02
CA ALA A 19 3.94 -28.39 5.50
C ALA A 19 2.87 -27.35 5.20
N SER A 20 2.04 -27.08 6.20
CA SER A 20 1.24 -25.87 6.24
C SER A 20 2.23 -24.72 6.14
N LEU A 21 2.45 -24.24 4.92
CA LEU A 21 3.00 -22.92 4.65
C LEU A 21 2.04 -21.96 5.34
N THR A 22 2.33 -21.66 6.61
CA THR A 22 1.86 -20.43 7.23
C THR A 22 2.49 -19.33 6.37
N ALA A 23 1.76 -18.88 5.36
CA ALA A 23 2.05 -17.61 4.73
C ALA A 23 2.09 -16.62 5.88
N LEU A 24 3.29 -16.15 6.22
CA LEU A 24 3.44 -15.01 7.11
C LEU A 24 2.55 -13.91 6.50
N PRO A 25 1.82 -13.13 7.32
CA PRO A 25 1.06 -12.01 6.79
C PRO A 25 2.02 -11.17 5.95
N THR A 26 1.79 -11.15 4.63
CA THR A 26 2.52 -10.29 3.70
C THR A 26 2.24 -8.87 4.16
N PHE A 27 3.28 -8.21 4.63
CA PHE A 27 3.18 -7.05 5.47
C PHE A 27 3.07 -5.84 4.55
N ALA A 28 1.85 -5.47 4.16
CA ALA A 28 1.49 -4.46 3.16
C ALA A 28 1.91 -3.01 3.49
N GLY A 29 3.13 -2.80 4.00
CA GLY A 29 3.73 -1.53 4.31
C GLY A 29 4.54 -0.95 3.15
N PRO A 30 5.16 0.22 3.37
CA PRO A 30 5.72 1.04 2.29
C PRO A 30 6.78 0.32 1.44
N SER A 31 7.62 -0.51 2.04
CA SER A 31 8.62 -1.30 1.30
C SER A 31 7.98 -2.21 0.25
N GLU A 32 6.88 -2.89 0.59
CA GLU A 32 6.17 -3.77 -0.33
C GLU A 32 5.44 -3.00 -1.44
N TRP A 33 5.07 -1.74 -1.21
CA TRP A 33 4.52 -0.88 -2.26
C TRP A 33 5.57 -0.59 -3.33
N PHE A 34 6.82 -0.32 -2.92
CA PHE A 34 7.94 -0.05 -3.82
C PHE A 34 8.43 -1.31 -4.55
N ASP A 35 8.45 -2.45 -3.86
CA ASP A 35 8.85 -3.71 -4.47
C ASP A 35 7.81 -4.18 -5.51
N ALA A 36 6.53 -3.91 -5.26
CA ALA A 36 5.46 -4.21 -6.21
C ALA A 36 5.41 -3.20 -7.38
N ASN A 37 5.88 -1.95 -7.19
CA ASN A 37 5.67 -0.86 -8.13
C ASN A 37 6.86 0.11 -8.25
N SER A 38 7.21 0.46 -9.49
CA SER A 38 8.17 1.53 -9.79
C SER A 38 7.57 2.95 -9.76
N ASN A 39 6.27 3.09 -9.44
CA ASN A 39 5.56 4.36 -9.45
C ASN A 39 5.57 4.99 -8.04
N PHE A 40 6.52 5.88 -7.79
CA PHE A 40 6.61 6.63 -6.54
C PHE A 40 7.00 8.09 -6.76
N ALA A 41 6.67 8.93 -5.78
CA ALA A 41 7.09 10.31 -5.70
C ALA A 41 7.36 10.71 -4.25
N THR A 42 8.26 11.66 -4.04
CA THR A 42 8.47 12.28 -2.73
C THR A 42 7.53 13.47 -2.57
N LEU A 43 7.00 13.69 -1.38
CA LEU A 43 6.37 14.96 -1.01
C LEU A 43 7.51 15.95 -0.74
N ASP A 44 7.95 16.63 -1.80
CA ASP A 44 9.10 17.53 -1.78
C ASP A 44 8.89 18.69 -0.79
N SER A 45 9.86 18.91 0.10
CA SER A 45 9.77 19.91 1.16
C SER A 45 9.61 21.34 0.64
N GLY A 46 10.03 21.64 -0.59
CA GLY A 46 9.89 22.95 -1.23
C GLY A 46 8.62 23.11 -2.08
N ALA A 47 7.79 22.06 -2.20
CA ALA A 47 6.58 22.08 -2.99
C ALA A 47 5.33 22.10 -2.10
N SER A 48 4.25 22.73 -2.57
CA SER A 48 2.92 22.64 -1.96
C SER A 48 2.02 21.59 -2.61
N GLN A 49 2.49 21.00 -3.71
CA GLN A 49 1.75 20.03 -4.50
C GLN A 49 2.70 19.04 -5.18
N VAL A 50 2.30 17.77 -5.20
CA VAL A 50 2.92 16.72 -6.00
C VAL A 50 1.84 16.05 -6.84
N ARG A 51 2.14 15.85 -8.13
CA ARG A 51 1.31 15.07 -9.04
C ARG A 51 2.10 13.86 -9.51
N PHE A 52 1.53 12.68 -9.40
CA PHE A 52 2.18 11.45 -9.86
C PHE A 52 1.18 10.54 -10.59
N SER A 53 1.71 9.75 -11.52
CA SER A 53 0.95 8.81 -12.34
C SER A 53 0.93 7.43 -11.70
N VAL A 54 -0.26 6.82 -11.65
CA VAL A 54 -0.44 5.43 -11.24
C VAL A 54 -0.93 4.64 -12.44
N GLN A 55 -0.12 3.69 -12.89
CA GLN A 55 -0.49 2.77 -13.96
C GLN A 55 -1.38 1.66 -13.43
N TYR A 56 -2.48 1.42 -14.13
CA TYR A 56 -3.37 0.30 -13.88
C TYR A 56 -3.02 -0.83 -14.86
N PRO A 57 -2.53 -1.98 -14.41
CA PRO A 57 -2.35 -3.10 -15.32
C PRO A 57 -3.74 -3.64 -15.67
N GLN A 58 -4.11 -3.51 -16.94
CA GLN A 58 -5.45 -3.79 -17.46
C GLN A 58 -5.90 -5.27 -17.38
N LEU A 59 -5.24 -6.14 -16.61
CA LEU A 59 -5.43 -7.60 -16.67
C LEU A 59 -5.35 -8.27 -15.29
N GLY A 60 -6.03 -7.71 -14.28
CA GLY A 60 -6.40 -8.45 -13.06
C GLY A 60 -5.35 -8.54 -11.94
N GLY A 61 -4.30 -7.73 -11.97
CA GLY A 61 -3.27 -7.68 -10.91
C GLY A 61 -2.84 -6.25 -10.58
N GLY A 62 -3.80 -5.36 -10.33
CA GLY A 62 -3.59 -3.92 -10.46
C GLY A 62 -3.24 -3.09 -9.25
N ASN A 63 -2.62 -1.93 -9.56
CA ASN A 63 -2.56 -0.80 -8.65
C ASN A 63 -3.95 -0.26 -8.50
N CYS A 64 -4.46 -0.43 -7.30
CA CYS A 64 -5.81 -0.10 -6.94
C CYS A 64 -5.86 1.23 -6.16
N GLY A 65 -4.72 1.77 -5.76
CA GLY A 65 -4.72 3.03 -5.07
C GLY A 65 -3.34 3.60 -4.90
N ILE A 66 -3.24 4.46 -3.89
CA ILE A 66 -1.97 5.02 -3.46
C ILE A 66 -1.80 4.90 -1.95
N GLY A 67 -0.54 4.88 -1.53
CA GLY A 67 -0.14 5.02 -0.15
C GLY A 67 0.68 6.29 0.06
N ILE A 68 0.63 6.85 1.26
CA ILE A 68 1.54 7.89 1.74
C ILE A 68 2.21 7.35 3.00
N ALA A 69 3.54 7.35 3.01
CA ALA A 69 4.35 6.86 4.12
C ALA A 69 5.36 7.92 4.56
N LEU A 70 5.60 8.00 5.87
CA LEU A 70 6.66 8.79 6.48
C LEU A 70 7.91 7.91 6.66
N ASN A 71 9.08 8.53 6.80
CA ASN A 71 10.32 7.83 7.18
C ASN A 71 10.15 7.07 8.50
N GLY A 72 10.86 5.94 8.65
CA GLY A 72 10.59 4.95 9.69
C GLY A 72 10.48 5.47 11.14
N PHE A 73 11.30 6.46 11.52
CA PHE A 73 11.24 7.07 12.86
C PHE A 73 9.94 7.87 13.13
N ASN A 74 9.22 8.22 12.07
CA ASN A 74 7.96 8.95 12.11
C ASN A 74 6.77 8.07 11.66
N SER A 75 6.95 6.75 11.55
CA SER A 75 5.90 5.81 11.14
C SER A 75 4.95 5.49 12.30
N HIS A 76 4.18 6.51 12.71
CA HIS A 76 3.19 6.43 13.77
C HIS A 76 1.83 6.90 13.27
N GLU A 77 0.79 6.12 13.54
CA GLU A 77 -0.59 6.42 13.12
C GLU A 77 -1.04 7.84 13.51
N TYR A 78 -0.61 8.31 14.70
CA TYR A 78 -0.89 9.66 15.17
C TYR A 78 -0.37 10.74 14.21
N TYR A 79 0.84 10.60 13.66
CA TYR A 79 1.41 11.58 12.73
C TYR A 79 0.71 11.56 11.38
N TYR A 80 0.25 10.39 10.93
CA TYR A 80 -0.58 10.29 9.72
C TYR A 80 -1.94 10.97 9.91
N LYS A 81 -2.58 10.82 11.08
CA LYS A 81 -3.81 11.54 11.40
C LYS A 81 -3.62 13.05 11.41
N GLN A 82 -2.53 13.53 11.99
CA GLN A 82 -2.19 14.96 11.96
C GLN A 82 -1.90 15.45 10.54
N LEU A 83 -1.17 14.66 9.73
CA LEU A 83 -0.91 15.02 8.33
C LEU A 83 -2.20 15.21 7.51
N LEU A 84 -3.22 14.36 7.73
CA LEU A 84 -4.52 14.45 7.06
C LEU A 84 -5.25 15.77 7.30
N GLU A 85 -4.99 16.45 8.41
CA GLU A 85 -5.57 17.76 8.69
C GLU A 85 -5.03 18.84 7.72
N HIS A 86 -3.85 18.60 7.14
CA HIS A 86 -3.11 19.58 6.34
C HIS A 86 -3.04 19.27 4.84
N ILE A 87 -3.39 18.06 4.40
CA ILE A 87 -3.32 17.66 2.99
C ILE A 87 -4.67 17.30 2.39
N ASP A 88 -4.78 17.53 1.08
CA ASP A 88 -5.83 17.05 0.18
C ASP A 88 -5.24 16.04 -0.79
N VAL A 89 -6.01 14.99 -1.10
CA VAL A 89 -5.64 13.99 -2.10
C VAL A 89 -6.75 13.89 -3.15
N LYS A 90 -6.41 14.12 -4.42
CA LYS A 90 -7.38 14.19 -5.52
C LYS A 90 -6.95 13.34 -6.71
N SER A 91 -7.90 12.60 -7.27
CA SER A 91 -7.76 11.90 -8.55
C SER A 91 -8.29 12.78 -9.68
N ILE A 92 -7.83 12.54 -10.92
CA ILE A 92 -8.44 13.15 -12.12
C ILE A 92 -9.80 12.53 -12.48
N TYR A 93 -10.17 11.41 -11.85
CA TYR A 93 -11.42 10.72 -12.07
C TYR A 93 -12.32 10.83 -10.84
N LEU A 94 -13.64 10.81 -11.06
CA LEU A 94 -14.64 10.85 -9.99
C LEU A 94 -14.64 9.54 -9.18
N THR A 95 -14.79 9.67 -7.88
CA THR A 95 -15.11 8.59 -6.94
C THR A 95 -16.56 8.13 -7.12
N ASP A 96 -16.94 7.04 -6.45
CA ASP A 96 -18.34 6.58 -6.39
C ASP A 96 -19.29 7.60 -5.76
N GLN A 97 -18.75 8.56 -5.00
CA GLN A 97 -19.50 9.66 -4.40
C GLN A 97 -19.61 10.87 -5.32
N GLY A 98 -19.06 10.81 -6.54
CA GLY A 98 -19.08 11.92 -7.49
C GLY A 98 -18.13 13.06 -7.13
N THR A 99 -17.07 12.80 -6.36
CA THR A 99 -16.03 13.78 -5.99
C THR A 99 -14.69 13.41 -6.63
N TYR A 100 -13.79 14.37 -6.82
CA TYR A 100 -12.40 14.08 -7.20
C TYR A 100 -11.51 13.78 -5.99
N GLU A 101 -11.97 14.13 -4.79
CA GLU A 101 -11.26 13.92 -3.54
C GLU A 101 -11.29 12.44 -3.14
N LEU A 102 -10.11 11.90 -2.82
CA LEU A 102 -9.95 10.55 -2.31
C LEU A 102 -9.95 10.62 -0.77
N LEU A 103 -10.88 9.88 -0.16
CA LEU A 103 -10.90 9.70 1.28
C LEU A 103 -9.95 8.56 1.68
N PRO A 104 -9.26 8.67 2.83
CA PRO A 104 -8.46 7.57 3.36
C PRO A 104 -9.31 6.32 3.54
N THR A 105 -8.84 5.20 2.97
CA THR A 105 -9.41 3.87 3.17
C THR A 105 -8.86 3.23 4.45
N SER A 106 -7.60 3.50 4.78
CA SER A 106 -6.96 3.07 6.02
C SER A 106 -5.91 4.10 6.46
N VAL A 107 -5.73 4.22 7.78
CA VAL A 107 -4.70 5.03 8.42
C VAL A 107 -4.10 4.17 9.52
N SER A 108 -2.85 3.76 9.36
CA SER A 108 -2.15 2.90 10.31
C SER A 108 -0.76 3.43 10.62
N ARG A 109 0.02 2.68 11.40
CA ARG A 109 1.44 2.96 11.59
C ARG A 109 2.25 2.87 10.30
N ASP A 110 1.77 2.13 9.30
CA ASP A 110 2.51 1.85 8.07
C ASP A 110 2.26 2.93 7.01
N GLY A 111 1.14 3.65 7.11
CA GLY A 111 0.84 4.77 6.23
C GLY A 111 -0.64 5.12 6.14
N ILE A 112 -0.93 6.04 5.22
CA ILE A 112 -2.29 6.36 4.78
C ILE A 112 -2.51 5.69 3.44
N LEU A 113 -3.59 4.93 3.31
CA LEU A 113 -3.97 4.28 2.06
C LEU A 113 -5.23 4.92 1.48
N TYR A 114 -5.25 5.12 0.17
CA TYR A 114 -6.39 5.64 -0.60
C TYR A 114 -6.73 4.67 -1.72
N ALA A 115 -7.96 4.18 -1.75
CA ALA A 115 -8.47 3.37 -2.85
C ALA A 115 -8.99 4.25 -4.00
N PHE A 116 -8.85 3.76 -5.22
CA PHE A 116 -9.54 4.31 -6.38
C PHE A 116 -10.91 3.66 -6.57
N ASN A 117 -11.74 4.31 -7.37
CA ASN A 117 -12.96 3.71 -7.88
C ASN A 117 -12.64 2.85 -9.12
N TYR A 118 -12.84 1.53 -9.02
CA TYR A 118 -12.51 0.55 -10.07
C TYR A 118 -13.61 0.32 -11.11
N PHE A 119 -14.79 0.94 -10.95
CA PHE A 119 -15.85 0.80 -11.95
C PHE A 119 -15.46 1.44 -13.28
N ASN A 120 -14.51 2.36 -13.28
CA ASN A 120 -13.94 2.93 -14.48
C ASN A 120 -12.53 2.39 -14.73
N GLN A 121 -12.38 1.55 -15.76
CA GLN A 121 -11.09 0.99 -16.16
C GLN A 121 -10.30 2.01 -16.98
N TYR A 122 -9.24 2.55 -16.41
CA TYR A 122 -8.31 3.46 -17.09
C TYR A 122 -6.93 2.83 -17.16
N TYR A 123 -6.17 3.09 -18.23
CA TYR A 123 -4.77 2.64 -18.35
C TYR A 123 -3.85 3.30 -17.31
N MET A 124 -4.11 4.56 -17.00
CA MET A 124 -3.34 5.37 -16.08
C MET A 124 -4.26 6.39 -15.42
N THR A 125 -4.03 6.66 -14.14
CA THR A 125 -4.62 7.80 -13.44
C THR A 125 -3.53 8.73 -12.93
N PHE A 126 -3.89 9.99 -12.69
CA PHE A 126 -3.03 10.93 -12.00
C PHE A 126 -3.63 11.27 -10.65
N VAL A 127 -2.82 11.18 -9.61
CA VAL A 127 -3.18 11.64 -8.28
C VAL A 127 -2.38 12.90 -7.97
N THR A 128 -3.07 13.86 -7.39
CA THR A 128 -2.52 15.09 -6.86
C THR A 128 -2.63 15.06 -5.35
N ILE A 129 -1.50 15.23 -4.66
CA ILE A 129 -1.44 15.49 -3.23
C ILE A 129 -1.05 16.94 -3.09
N SER A 130 -1.83 17.72 -2.35
CA SER A 130 -1.59 19.15 -2.13
C SER A 130 -1.79 19.52 -0.67
N THR A 131 -1.09 20.53 -0.19
CA THR A 131 -1.40 21.16 1.10
C THR A 131 -2.69 21.97 0.97
N LYS A 132 -3.49 21.99 2.03
CA LYS A 132 -4.80 22.67 2.06
C LYS A 132 -4.68 24.20 2.12
N ASP A 133 -3.65 24.70 2.79
CA ASP A 133 -3.41 26.13 3.03
C ASP A 133 -2.41 26.75 2.03
N GLY A 134 -1.89 25.97 1.09
CA GLY A 134 -0.89 26.40 0.11
C GLY A 134 0.54 26.46 0.64
N SER A 135 0.77 26.08 1.90
CA SER A 135 2.12 25.95 2.46
C SER A 135 2.91 24.84 1.76
N THR A 136 4.23 24.85 1.90
CA THR A 136 5.06 23.74 1.42
C THR A 136 4.90 22.51 2.32
N PHE A 137 5.18 21.31 1.79
CA PHE A 137 5.19 20.10 2.61
C PHE A 137 6.21 20.20 3.75
N GLY A 138 7.34 20.90 3.57
CA GLY A 138 8.31 21.17 4.62
C GLY A 138 7.70 21.94 5.80
N GLU A 139 6.98 23.02 5.51
CA GLU A 139 6.28 23.80 6.53
C GLU A 139 5.18 23.00 7.24
N VAL A 140 4.48 22.11 6.52
CA VAL A 140 3.52 21.17 7.15
C VAL A 140 4.24 20.21 8.07
N PHE A 141 5.37 19.64 7.65
CA PHE A 141 6.15 18.70 8.44
C PHE A 141 6.74 19.31 9.71
N GLU A 142 7.14 20.58 9.67
CA GLU A 142 7.60 21.33 10.85
C GLU A 142 6.51 21.54 11.90
N ARG A 143 5.23 21.55 11.50
CA ARG A 143 4.09 21.67 12.43
C ARG A 143 3.75 20.34 13.12
N LEU A 144 4.20 19.22 12.57
CA LEU A 144 3.93 17.90 13.15
C LEU A 144 4.80 17.70 14.41
N PRO A 145 4.24 17.17 15.51
CA PRO A 145 4.93 17.04 16.80
C PRO A 145 5.94 15.88 16.80
N THR A 146 7.02 16.04 16.02
CA THR A 146 8.06 15.04 15.81
C THR A 146 9.42 15.52 16.34
N ILE A 147 10.29 14.56 16.67
CA ILE A 147 11.65 14.85 17.20
C ILE A 147 12.69 14.85 16.07
N ASN A 148 12.34 14.27 14.90
CA ASN A 148 13.24 14.08 13.77
C ASN A 148 12.63 14.65 12.49
N ASN A 149 13.48 15.04 11.54
CA ASN A 149 13.02 15.46 10.22
C ASN A 149 12.09 14.41 9.59
N ILE A 150 10.99 14.91 9.03
CA ILE A 150 10.02 14.09 8.33
C ILE A 150 10.34 14.09 6.85
N HIS A 151 10.33 12.90 6.28
CA HIS A 151 10.33 12.71 4.84
C HIS A 151 9.13 11.85 4.50
N ALA A 152 8.41 12.22 3.45
CA ALA A 152 7.25 11.47 3.01
C ALA A 152 7.37 11.05 1.55
N ILE A 153 6.89 9.85 1.30
CA ILE A 153 6.88 9.19 0.00
C ILE A 153 5.47 8.73 -0.29
N THR A 154 5.06 8.85 -1.54
CA THR A 154 3.83 8.28 -2.03
C THR A 154 4.13 7.26 -3.11
N GLY A 155 3.34 6.19 -3.16
CA GLY A 155 3.52 5.11 -4.11
C GLY A 155 2.19 4.47 -4.49
N ALA A 156 2.19 3.80 -5.64
CA ALA A 156 1.05 2.98 -6.04
C ALA A 156 0.92 1.75 -5.12
N VAL A 157 -0.32 1.39 -4.78
CA VAL A 157 -0.61 0.20 -3.96
C VAL A 157 -1.52 -0.77 -4.70
N THR A 158 -1.27 -2.05 -4.52
CA THR A 158 -2.06 -3.12 -5.14
C THR A 158 -3.42 -3.30 -4.47
N CYS A 159 -4.35 -3.95 -5.16
CA CYS A 159 -5.67 -4.26 -4.60
C CYS A 159 -5.55 -5.16 -3.36
N GLN A 160 -4.63 -6.12 -3.39
CA GLN A 160 -4.37 -7.03 -2.26
C GLN A 160 -3.91 -6.25 -1.03
N GLN A 161 -2.97 -5.31 -1.19
CA GLN A 161 -2.47 -4.47 -0.09
C GLN A 161 -3.59 -3.61 0.53
N LEU A 162 -4.51 -3.11 -0.29
CA LEU A 162 -5.68 -2.37 0.19
C LEU A 162 -6.68 -3.28 0.93
N ASP A 163 -6.87 -4.51 0.47
CA ASP A 163 -7.78 -5.46 1.11
C ASP A 163 -7.22 -6.02 2.42
N ASP A 164 -5.91 -6.30 2.47
CA ASP A 164 -5.21 -6.71 3.68
C ASP A 164 -5.30 -5.61 4.76
N ALA A 165 -5.22 -4.34 4.36
CA ALA A 165 -5.32 -3.20 5.25
C ALA A 165 -6.75 -2.92 5.77
N LYS A 166 -7.80 -3.50 5.16
CA LYS A 166 -9.18 -3.43 5.67
C LYS A 166 -9.50 -4.52 6.68
N GLN A 167 -8.74 -5.62 6.67
CA GLN A 167 -8.98 -6.78 7.52
C GLN A 167 -8.27 -6.70 8.87
N ASN A 168 -7.36 -5.74 9.02
CA ASN A 168 -6.57 -5.47 10.23
C ASN A 168 -6.91 -4.09 10.81
#